data_AF-A0A2J1DW77-F1
#
_entry.id   AF-A0A2J1DW77-F1
#
_cell.length_a   1.000
_cell.length_b   1.000
_cell.length_c   1.000
_cell.angle_alpha   90.00
_cell.angle_beta   90.00
_cell.angle_gamma   90.00
#
_symmetry.space_group_name_H-M   'P 1'
#
loop_
_entity.id
_entity.type
_entity.pdbx_description
1 polymer ?
#
loop_
_entity_poly.entity_id
_entity_poly.type
_entity_poly.pdbx_seq_one_letter_code
_entity_poly.pdbx_strand_id
1 'polypeptide(L)' 'MLKAQQVALEVTSPSSPGVIKPVGADNYIHVIMPMFVQW' A
#
# COMPACT_ATOMS: atom_id res chain seq x y z
N MET A 1 -3.46 -8.13 11.16
CA MET A 1 -1.99 -8.26 11.01
C MET A 1 -1.74 -9.03 9.73
N LEU A 2 -1.13 -8.41 8.72
CA LEU A 2 -0.85 -9.05 7.43
C LEU A 2 0.22 -10.14 7.64
N LYS A 3 -0.11 -11.42 7.41
CA LYS A 3 0.86 -12.53 7.45
C LYS A 3 1.06 -13.06 6.02
N ALA A 4 1.79 -12.31 5.21
CA ALA A 4 2.22 -12.75 3.88
C ALA A 4 3.74 -12.54 3.75
N GLN A 5 4.46 -13.53 3.21
CA GLN A 5 5.92 -13.44 2.99
C GLN A 5 6.27 -12.35 1.96
N GLN A 6 5.33 -12.01 1.07
CA GLN A 6 5.51 -11.06 -0.03
C GLN A 6 4.27 -10.18 -0.17
N VAL A 7 4.49 -8.89 -0.42
CA VAL A 7 3.44 -7.87 -0.60
C VAL A 7 3.69 -7.10 -1.89
N ALA A 8 2.62 -6.79 -2.62
CA ALA A 8 2.65 -5.88 -3.75
C ALA A 8 2.42 -4.45 -3.23
N LEU A 9 3.31 -3.53 -3.62
CA LEU A 9 3.21 -2.11 -3.34
C LEU A 9 2.86 -1.37 -4.64
N GLU A 10 1.69 -0.74 -4.67
CA GLU A 10 1.22 0.07 -5.80
C GLU A 10 1.15 1.55 -5.36
N VAL A 11 1.97 2.40 -5.96
CA VAL A 11 2.01 3.86 -5.72
C VAL A 11 2.11 4.58 -7.06
N THR A 12 1.29 5.60 -7.27
CA THR A 12 1.24 6.36 -8.54
C THR A 12 1.91 7.73 -8.45
N SER A 13 1.58 8.52 -7.42
CA SER A 13 2.19 9.84 -7.18
C SER A 13 2.33 10.12 -5.67
N PRO A 14 3.22 11.03 -5.26
CA PRO A 14 3.45 11.36 -3.84
C PRO A 14 2.22 11.93 -3.11
N SER A 15 1.20 12.36 -3.85
CA SER A 15 -0.04 12.91 -3.32
C SER A 15 -1.24 11.97 -3.49
N SER A 16 -1.07 10.80 -4.11
CA SER A 16 -2.15 9.83 -4.34
C SER A 16 -2.10 8.68 -3.32
N PRO A 17 -3.25 8.11 -2.91
CA PRO A 17 -3.28 6.95 -2.02
C PRO A 17 -2.47 5.78 -2.59
N GLY A 18 -1.61 5.18 -1.77
CA GLY A 18 -0.89 3.95 -2.08
C GLY A 18 -1.66 2.73 -1.57
N VAL A 19 -1.46 1.59 -2.22
CA VAL A 19 -2.13 0.34 -1.86
C VAL A 19 -1.11 -0.77 -1.62
N ILE A 20 -1.25 -1.45 -0.50
CA ILE A 20 -0.50 -2.65 -0.14
C ILE A 20 -1.44 -3.85 -0.19
N LYS A 21 -1.10 -4.85 -1.01
CA LYS A 21 -1.87 -6.10 -1.14
C LYS A 21 -0.94 -7.30 -0.88
N PRO A 22 -1.34 -8.31 -0.10
CA PRO A 22 -0.55 -9.52 0.06
C PRO A 22 -0.59 -10.36 -1.23
N VAL A 23 0.56 -10.86 -1.66
CA VAL A 23 0.64 -11.72 -2.85
C VAL A 23 0.10 -13.11 -2.49
N GLY A 24 -0.91 -13.58 -3.24
CA GLY A 24 -1.53 -14.89 -3.04
C GLY A 24 -2.69 -14.93 -2.04
N ALA A 25 -3.17 -13.79 -1.54
CA ALA A 25 -4.38 -13.70 -0.73
C ALA A 25 -5.21 -12.48 -1.16
N ASP A 26 -6.29 -12.70 -1.91
CA ASP A 26 -7.08 -11.62 -2.53
C ASP A 26 -7.97 -10.81 -1.56
N ASN A 27 -8.02 -11.17 -0.28
CA ASN A 27 -9.01 -10.65 0.68
C ASN A 27 -8.51 -9.59 1.66
N TYR A 28 -7.35 -8.96 1.42
CA TYR A 28 -6.90 -7.86 2.27
C TYR A 28 -6.21 -6.75 1.48
N ILE A 29 -6.80 -5.56 1.52
CA ILE A 29 -6.25 -4.35 0.92
C ILE A 29 -5.93 -3.38 2.04
N HIS A 30 -4.67 -2.95 2.14
CA HIS A 30 -4.26 -1.90 3.07
C HIS A 30 -4.02 -0.62 2.30
N VAL A 31 -4.83 0.39 2.58
CA VAL A 31 -4.71 1.72 1.96
C VAL A 31 -3.84 2.58 2.84
N ILE A 32 -2.78 3.15 2.27
CA ILE A 32 -1.93 4.13 2.93
C ILE A 32 -2.09 5.49 2.25
N MET A 33 -2.36 6.53 3.05
CA MET A 33 -2.37 7.90 2.56
C MET A 33 -0.97 8.49 2.74
N PRO A 34 -0.32 9.01 1.68
CA PRO A 34 0.93 9.71 1.85
C PRO A 34 0.70 11.02 2.60
N MET A 35 1.68 11.41 3.42
CA MET A 35 1.71 12.73 4.03
C MET A 35 2.49 13.66 3.10
N PHE A 36 1.90 14.79 2.71
CA PHE A 36 2.57 15.77 1.87
C PHE A 36 3.55 16.59 2.71
N VAL A 37 4.84 16.58 2.34
CA VAL A 37 5.90 17.32 3.04
C VAL A 37 6.45 18.39 2.09
N GLN A 38 6.23 19.67 2.42
CA GLN A 38 6.88 20.81 1.78
C GLN A 38 7.89 21.39 2.78
N TRP A 39 9.14 21.59 2.35
CA TRP A 39 10.13 22.37 3.09
C TRP A 39 10.22 23.80 2.53
#